data_AF-A0A0S8EKK5-F1
#
_entry.id   AF-A0A0S8EKK5-F1
#
_cell.length_a   1.000
_cell.length_b   1.000
_cell.length_c   1.000
_cell.angle_alpha   90.00
_cell.angle_beta   90.00
_cell.angle_gamma   90.00
#
_symmetry.space_group_name_H-M   'P 1'
#
loop_
_entity.id
_entity.type
_entity.pdbx_description
1 polymer ?
#
loop_
_entity_poly.entity_id
_entity_poly.type
_entity_poly.pdbx_seq_one_letter_code
_entity_poly.pdbx_strand_id
1 'polypeptide(L)'
;MEQYQREFIDFAIDTGAIRFGEFTLKSGRKSPYFFNAGLFNTGAKLAQLGRFYAQAILDSGIEFDMLFGPAYKGIPLCATT
;
A
#
# COMPACT_ATOMS: atom_id res chain seq x y z
N MET A 1 14.40 -2.30 8.99
CA MET A 1 13.46 -2.51 7.88
C MET A 1 13.72 -3.87 7.31
N GLU A 2 12.69 -4.70 7.31
CA GLU A 2 12.69 -6.00 6.65
C GLU A 2 12.81 -5.83 5.13
N GLN A 3 13.22 -6.89 4.43
CA GLN A 3 13.46 -6.85 2.99
C GLN A 3 12.21 -6.42 2.19
N TYR A 4 11.03 -6.97 2.54
CA TYR A 4 9.77 -6.64 1.86
C TYR A 4 9.38 -5.16 2.01
N GLN A 5 9.82 -4.48 3.08
CA GLN A 5 9.52 -3.06 3.29
C GLN A 5 10.33 -2.18 2.34
N ARG A 6 11.59 -2.54 2.08
CA ARG A 6 12.42 -1.85 1.06
C ARG A 6 11.82 -2.06 -0.32
N GLU A 7 11.52 -3.30 -0.66
CA GLU A 7 10.92 -3.67 -1.95
C GLU A 7 9.56 -2.97 -2.17
N PHE A 8 8.75 -2.81 -1.12
CA PHE A 8 7.50 -2.06 -1.21
C PHE A 8 7.74 -0.57 -1.50
N ILE A 9 8.74 0.06 -0.85
CA ILE A 9 9.07 1.46 -1.09
C ILE A 9 9.55 1.64 -2.53
N ASP A 10 10.46 0.78 -3.00
CA ASP A 10 10.97 0.82 -4.38
C ASP A 10 9.81 0.64 -5.39
N PHE A 11 8.96 -0.37 -5.18
CA PHE A 11 7.75 -0.58 -5.97
C PHE A 11 6.81 0.64 -5.96
N ALA A 12 6.62 1.28 -4.81
CA ALA A 12 5.76 2.45 -4.70
C ALA A 12 6.35 3.68 -5.40
N ILE A 13 7.67 3.84 -5.42
CA ILE A 13 8.36 4.89 -6.18
C ILE A 13 8.24 4.59 -7.69
N ASP A 14 8.53 3.37 -8.13
CA ASP A 14 8.50 2.96 -9.53
C ASP A 14 7.09 3.07 -10.15
N THR A 15 6.06 2.80 -9.36
CA THR A 15 4.66 2.97 -9.78
C THR A 15 4.18 4.42 -9.73
N GLY A 16 4.99 5.34 -9.19
CA GLY A 16 4.63 6.74 -8.94
C GLY A 16 3.59 6.93 -7.82
N ALA A 17 3.34 5.88 -7.04
CA ALA A 17 2.48 5.90 -5.85
C ALA A 17 3.08 6.77 -4.76
N ILE A 18 4.41 6.77 -4.59
CA ILE A 18 5.16 7.77 -3.82
C ILE A 18 5.67 8.83 -4.78
N ARG A 19 5.48 10.11 -4.42
CA ARG A 19 6.08 11.24 -5.12
C ARG A 19 6.68 12.22 -4.11
N PHE A 20 7.81 12.82 -4.47
CA PHE A 20 8.49 13.84 -3.68
C PHE A 20 8.27 15.22 -4.30
N GLY A 21 8.10 16.25 -3.46
CA GLY A 21 7.73 17.60 -3.88
C GLY A 21 6.94 18.32 -2.78
N GLU A 22 6.28 19.44 -3.09
CA GLU A 22 5.44 20.14 -2.11
C GLU A 22 3.96 19.76 -2.30
N PHE A 23 3.37 19.13 -1.28
CA PHE A 23 1.97 18.73 -1.28
C PHE A 23 1.22 19.32 -0.10
N THR A 24 -0.05 19.67 -0.30
CA THR A 24 -0.94 20.07 0.80
C THR A 24 -1.89 18.92 1.12
N LEU A 25 -1.80 18.39 2.33
CA LEU A 25 -2.62 17.26 2.77
C LEU A 25 -4.05 17.71 3.13
N LYS A 26 -4.98 16.76 3.27
CA LYS A 26 -6.36 17.03 3.72
C LYS A 26 -6.42 17.76 5.06
N SER A 27 -5.42 17.56 5.92
CA SER A 27 -5.28 18.27 7.20
C SER A 27 -4.77 19.70 7.07
N GLY A 28 -4.47 20.18 5.85
CA GLY A 28 -3.83 21.47 5.59
C GLY A 28 -2.31 21.47 5.75
N ARG A 29 -1.70 20.39 6.26
CA ARG A 29 -0.24 20.29 6.43
C ARG A 29 0.47 20.28 5.08
N LYS A 30 1.60 21.00 5.00
CA LYS A 30 2.56 20.89 3.91
C LYS A 30 3.43 19.66 4.11
N SER A 31 3.51 18.80 3.11
CA SER A 31 4.26 17.54 3.13
C SER A 31 5.28 17.51 1.99
N PRO A 32 6.53 17.05 2.24
CA PRO A 32 7.56 16.90 1.22
C PRO A 32 7.35 15.67 0.32
N TYR A 33 6.31 14.87 0.60
CA TYR A 33 5.92 13.72 -0.21
C TYR A 33 4.40 13.50 -0.19
N PHE A 34 3.92 12.73 -1.16
CA PHE A 34 2.53 12.26 -1.23
C PHE A 34 2.47 10.79 -1.60
N PHE A 35 1.56 10.06 -0.96
CA PHE A 35 1.28 8.66 -1.23
C PHE A 35 -0.12 8.48 -1.81
N ASN A 36 -0.21 7.87 -3.00
CA ASN A 36 -1.48 7.57 -3.67
C ASN A 36 -1.56 6.09 -4.05
N ALA A 37 -2.16 5.28 -3.18
CA ALA A 37 -2.44 3.87 -3.44
C ALA A 37 -3.34 3.61 -4.66
N GLY A 38 -4.07 4.62 -5.16
CA GLY A 38 -4.89 4.50 -6.38
C GLY A 38 -4.07 4.27 -7.65
N LEU A 39 -2.75 4.38 -7.61
CA LEU A 39 -1.85 4.12 -8.74
C LEU A 39 -1.45 2.63 -8.87
N PHE A 40 -1.82 1.80 -7.90
CA PHE A 40 -1.80 0.34 -8.03
C PHE A 40 -3.03 -0.14 -8.81
N ASN A 41 -3.14 0.28 -10.06
CA ASN A 41 -4.37 0.22 -10.87
C ASN A 41 -4.34 -0.79 -12.02
N THR A 42 -3.42 -1.76 -11.97
CA THR A 42 -3.37 -2.89 -12.92
C THR A 42 -3.35 -4.19 -12.14
N GLY A 43 -3.76 -5.30 -12.77
CA GLY A 43 -3.77 -6.62 -12.12
C GLY A 43 -2.41 -7.00 -11.54
N ALA A 44 -1.32 -6.78 -12.29
CA ALA A 44 0.04 -7.06 -11.81
C ALA A 44 0.44 -6.22 -10.58
N LYS A 45 0.10 -4.92 -10.59
CA LYS A 45 0.37 -4.03 -9.45
C LYS A 45 -0.45 -4.42 -8.21
N LEU A 46 -1.72 -4.78 -8.39
CA LEU A 46 -2.57 -5.24 -7.29
C LEU A 46 -2.05 -6.55 -6.69
N ALA A 47 -1.69 -7.52 -7.54
CA ALA A 47 -1.12 -8.80 -7.09
C ALA A 47 0.19 -8.60 -6.31
N GLN A 48 1.06 -7.68 -6.76
CA GLN A 48 2.28 -7.33 -6.03
C GLN A 48 1.97 -6.64 -4.70
N LEU A 49 1.00 -5.70 -4.69
CA LEU A 49 0.57 -5.03 -3.47
C LEU A 49 0.02 -6.01 -2.43
N GLY A 50 -0.79 -6.99 -2.86
CA GLY A 50 -1.32 -8.05 -2.00
C GLY A 50 -0.23 -8.86 -1.31
N ARG A 51 0.84 -9.23 -2.05
CA ARG A 51 2.00 -9.92 -1.46
C ARG A 51 2.66 -9.12 -0.34
N PHE A 52 2.78 -7.80 -0.48
CA PHE A 52 3.33 -6.95 0.58
C PHE A 52 2.44 -6.89 1.82
N TYR A 53 1.11 -6.81 1.63
CA TYR A 53 0.17 -6.89 2.75
C TYR A 53 0.21 -8.26 3.43
N ALA A 54 0.24 -9.36 2.67
CA ALA A 54 0.32 -10.71 3.20
C ALA A 54 1.59 -10.92 4.04
N GLN A 55 2.75 -10.45 3.55
CA GLN A 55 4.00 -10.53 4.31
C GLN A 55 3.93 -9.72 5.62
N ALA A 56 3.40 -8.50 5.56
CA ALA A 56 3.24 -7.66 6.75
C ALA A 56 2.28 -8.29 7.79
N ILE A 57 1.21 -8.96 7.33
CA ILE A 57 0.27 -9.68 8.20
C ILE A 57 0.97 -10.87 8.87
N LEU A 58 1.68 -11.70 8.11
CA LEU A 58 2.42 -12.85 8.65
C LEU A 58 3.48 -12.41 9.67
N ASP A 59 4.26 -11.37 9.35
CA ASP A 59 5.30 -10.85 10.23
C ASP A 59 4.75 -10.17 11.50
N SER A 60 3.49 -9.73 11.47
CA SER A 60 2.85 -9.12 12.64
C SER A 60 2.59 -10.10 13.78
N GLY A 61 2.48 -11.41 13.47
CA GLY A 61 2.10 -12.44 14.43
C GLY A 61 0.69 -12.27 15.03
N ILE A 62 -0.14 -11.40 14.45
CA ILE A 62 -1.52 -11.18 14.90
C ILE A 62 -2.39 -12.32 14.38
N GLU A 63 -3.06 -13.04 15.28
CA GLU A 63 -4.05 -14.05 14.92
C GLU A 63 -5.35 -13.40 14.45
N PHE A 64 -5.95 -13.97 13.41
CA PHE A 64 -7.22 -13.51 12.85
C PHE A 64 -7.97 -14.67 12.19
N ASP A 65 -9.30 -14.59 12.17
CA ASP A 65 -10.15 -15.58 11.49
C ASP A 65 -10.58 -15.11 10.08
N MET A 66 -10.51 -13.81 9.82
CA MET A 66 -11.03 -13.20 8.61
C MET A 66 -10.27 -11.92 8.24
N LEU A 67 -10.07 -11.71 6.93
CA LEU A 67 -9.72 -10.42 6.36
C LEU A 67 -11.00 -9.69 5.91
N PHE A 68 -11.12 -8.42 6.28
CA PHE A 68 -12.26 -7.58 5.93
C PHE A 68 -11.82 -6.33 5.15
N GLY A 69 -12.38 -6.16 3.95
CA GLY A 69 -12.10 -5.03 3.06
C GLY A 69 -13.24 -4.01 3.00
N PRO A 70 -13.13 -2.81 3.61
CA PRO A 70 -14.19 -1.81 3.57
C PRO A 70 -14.42 -1.25 2.16
N ALA A 71 -15.69 -1.05 1.79
CA ALA A 71 -16.05 -0.52 0.49
C ALA A 71 -15.58 0.94 0.30
N TYR A 72 -15.09 1.34 -0.88
CA TYR A 72 -14.87 0.54 -2.09
C TYR A 72 -13.41 0.07 -2.24
N LYS A 73 -12.46 0.84 -1.70
CA LYS A 73 -11.03 0.61 -1.91
C LYS A 73 -10.49 -0.64 -1.21
N GLY A 74 -11.11 -1.04 -0.10
CA GLY A 74 -10.72 -2.24 0.63
C GLY A 74 -11.11 -3.53 -0.06
N ILE A 75 -12.09 -3.52 -0.96
CA ILE A 75 -12.55 -4.73 -1.68
C ILE A 75 -11.40 -5.36 -2.48
N PRO A 76 -10.73 -4.65 -3.43
CA PRO A 76 -9.63 -5.25 -4.18
C PRO A 76 -8.41 -5.55 -3.31
N LEU A 77 -8.16 -4.77 -2.24
CA LEU A 77 -7.05 -5.00 -1.32
C LEU A 77 -7.24 -6.31 -0.54
N CYS A 78 -8.41 -6.51 0.03
CA CYS A 78 -8.75 -7.74 0.76
C CYS A 78 -8.78 -8.95 -0.16
N ALA A 79 -9.27 -8.81 -1.40
CA ALA A 79 -9.35 -9.92 -2.33
C ALA A 79 -7.98 -10.37 -2.88
N THR A 80 -6.97 -9.49 -2.90
CA THR A 80 -5.63 -9.80 -3.43
C THR A 80 -4.59 -10.14 -2.36
N THR A 81 -4.91 -9.90 -1.09
CA THR A 81 -4.06 -10.18 0.07
C THR A 81 -4.31 -11.61 0.53
#